data_AF-A0AAV5VTJ9-F1
#
_entry.id   AF-A0AAV5VTJ9-F1
#
_cell.length_a   1.000
_cell.length_b   1.000
_cell.length_c   1.000
_cell.angle_alpha   90.00
_cell.angle_beta   90.00
_cell.angle_gamma   90.00
#
_symmetry.space_group_name_H-M   'P 1'
#
loop_
_entity.id
_entity.type
_entity.pdbx_description
1 polymer ?
#
loop_
_entity_poly.entity_id
_entity_poly.type
_entity_poly.pdbx_seq_one_letter_code
_entity_poly.pdbx_strand_id
1 'polypeptide(L)'
;IVLWLYNSLQLQQLKRRGAAAFDRYSLSRTYQLRENMVVMKMFIRFAGPGAVASVPLFAFTAAYQLLPQDYRFWRNLSIVMVDWWMAVASVVALVVFSYSDRRFRKAAFKL
;
A
#
# COMPACT_ATOMS: atom_id res chain seq x y z
N ILE A 1 -10.20 4.55 -2.52
CA ILE A 1 -11.35 3.61 -2.64
C ILE A 1 -12.37 4.10 -3.68
N VAL A 2 -12.85 5.34 -3.62
CA VAL A 2 -13.84 5.91 -4.58
C VAL A 2 -13.39 5.78 -6.05
N LEU A 3 -12.14 6.14 -6.35
CA LEU A 3 -11.55 5.99 -7.70
C LEU A 3 -11.50 4.54 -8.19
N TRP A 4 -11.32 3.57 -7.29
CA TRP A 4 -11.31 2.14 -7.65
C TRP A 4 -12.71 1.68 -8.06
N LEU A 5 -13.72 2.05 -7.26
CA LEU A 5 -15.12 1.76 -7.55
C LEU A 5 -15.52 2.39 -8.88
N TYR A 6 -15.21 3.67 -9.08
CA TYR A 6 -15.49 4.38 -10.33
C TYR A 6 -14.86 3.70 -11.56
N ASN A 7 -13.57 3.36 -11.49
CA ASN A 7 -12.87 2.68 -12.58
C ASN A 7 -13.44 1.27 -12.84
N SER A 8 -13.82 0.54 -11.79
CA SER A 8 -14.42 -0.79 -11.92
C SER A 8 -15.79 -0.75 -12.59
N LEU A 9 -16.61 0.26 -12.26
CA LEU A 9 -17.93 0.48 -12.84
C LEU A 9 -17.82 0.86 -14.32
N GLN A 10 -16.89 1.76 -14.68
CA GLN A 10 -16.65 2.09 -16.09
C GLN A 10 -16.20 0.87 -16.90
N LEU A 11 -15.34 0.03 -16.35
CA LEU A 11 -14.92 -1.22 -17.00
C LEU A 11 -16.06 -2.23 -17.15
N GLN A 12 -16.95 -2.33 -16.17
CA GLN A 12 -18.16 -3.16 -16.27
C GLN A 12 -19.14 -2.62 -17.31
N GLN A 13 -19.32 -1.30 -17.38
CA GLN A 13 -20.16 -0.66 -18.40
C GLN A 13 -19.60 -0.87 -19.81
N LEU A 14 -18.28 -0.79 -19.99
CA LEU A 14 -17.60 -1.09 -21.26
C LEU A 14 -17.76 -2.56 -21.66
N LYS A 15 -17.66 -3.50 -20.70
CA LYS A 15 -17.92 -4.93 -20.97
C LYS A 15 -19.38 -5.20 -21.35
N ARG A 16 -20.34 -4.54 -20.68
CA ARG A 16 -21.78 -4.72 -20.94
C ARG A 16 -22.24 -4.13 -22.28
N ARG A 17 -21.58 -3.07 -22.78
CA ARG A 17 -21.91 -2.43 -24.06
C ARG A 17 -21.42 -3.18 -25.30
N GLY A 18 -20.64 -4.26 -25.13
CA GLY A 18 -20.16 -5.10 -26.22
C GLY A 18 -19.18 -4.40 -27.19
N ALA A 19 -18.61 -5.17 -28.12
CA ALA A 19 -17.64 -4.71 -29.12
C ALA A 19 -18.14 -3.53 -29.98
N ALA A 20 -19.46 -3.36 -30.11
CA ALA A 20 -20.08 -2.33 -30.96
C ALA A 20 -19.84 -0.88 -30.49
N ALA A 21 -19.48 -0.65 -29.22
CA ALA A 21 -19.13 0.68 -28.71
C ALA A 21 -17.61 0.89 -28.56
N PHE A 22 -16.79 -0.13 -28.85
CA PHE A 22 -15.32 0.01 -28.80
C PHE A 22 -14.81 0.93 -29.91
N ASP A 23 -15.52 1.04 -31.02
CA ASP A 23 -15.10 1.84 -32.17
C ASP A 23 -15.05 3.36 -31.87
N ARG A 24 -15.83 3.82 -30.88
CA ARG A 24 -15.79 5.21 -30.38
C ARG A 24 -14.88 5.41 -29.16
N TYR A 25 -14.41 4.33 -28.53
CA TYR A 25 -13.53 4.41 -27.37
C TYR A 25 -12.09 4.23 -27.83
N SER A 26 -11.23 5.24 -27.61
CA SER A 26 -9.82 5.10 -27.94
C SER A 26 -9.25 3.89 -27.20
N LEU A 27 -8.61 2.98 -27.94
CA LEU A 27 -7.89 1.81 -27.39
C LEU A 27 -6.99 2.23 -26.23
N SER A 28 -6.37 3.41 -26.34
CA SER A 28 -5.54 4.04 -25.31
C SER A 28 -6.25 4.21 -23.96
N ARG A 29 -7.50 4.66 -23.93
CA ARG A 29 -8.25 4.88 -22.69
C ARG A 29 -8.57 3.58 -21.96
N THR A 30 -8.84 2.51 -22.72
CA THR A 30 -9.08 1.18 -22.15
C THR A 30 -7.81 0.60 -21.51
N TYR A 31 -6.65 0.81 -22.13
CA TYR A 31 -5.36 0.42 -21.55
C TYR A 31 -5.04 1.22 -20.28
N GLN A 32 -5.24 2.54 -20.30
CA GLN A 32 -5.04 3.41 -19.13
C GLN A 32 -5.91 2.97 -17.94
N LEU A 33 -7.19 2.66 -18.18
CA LEU A 33 -8.10 2.21 -17.12
C LEU A 33 -7.68 0.87 -16.53
N ARG A 34 -7.24 -0.08 -17.38
CA ARG A 34 -6.72 -1.38 -16.92
C ARG A 34 -5.44 -1.21 -16.09
N GLU A 35 -4.50 -0.39 -16.55
CA GLU A 35 -3.27 -0.12 -15.82
C GLU A 35 -3.55 0.54 -14.46
N ASN A 36 -4.40 1.57 -14.43
CA ASN A 36 -4.82 2.22 -13.19
C ASN A 36 -5.45 1.23 -12.21
N MET A 37 -6.27 0.28 -12.67
CA MET A 37 -6.83 -0.74 -11.77
C MET A 37 -5.77 -1.70 -11.22
N VAL A 38 -4.78 -2.09 -12.03
CA VAL A 38 -3.69 -2.97 -11.59
C VAL A 38 -2.85 -2.26 -10.53
N VAL A 39 -2.48 -1.01 -10.77
CA VAL A 39 -1.73 -0.17 -9.83
C VAL A 39 -2.51 0.04 -8.54
N MET A 40 -3.82 0.33 -8.63
CA MET A 40 -4.68 0.50 -7.45
C MET A 40 -4.78 -0.79 -6.62
N LYS A 41 -4.88 -1.96 -7.29
CA LYS A 41 -4.90 -3.26 -6.62
C LYS A 41 -3.57 -3.56 -5.92
N MET A 42 -2.45 -3.15 -6.53
CA MET A 42 -1.14 -3.21 -5.90
C MET A 42 -1.11 -2.34 -4.64
N PHE A 43 -1.50 -1.05 -4.73
CA PHE A 43 -1.56 -0.16 -3.56
C PHE A 43 -2.42 -0.71 -2.42
N ILE A 44 -3.61 -1.24 -2.70
CA ILE A 44 -4.48 -1.85 -1.67
C ILE A 44 -3.79 -3.05 -1.01
N ARG A 45 -3.05 -3.86 -1.78
CA ARG A 45 -2.30 -5.00 -1.25
C ARG A 45 -1.15 -4.58 -0.32
N PHE A 46 -0.58 -3.40 -0.51
CA PHE A 46 0.42 -2.81 0.41
C PHE A 46 -0.22 -2.10 1.61
N ALA A 47 -1.38 -1.47 1.42
CA ALA A 47 -2.06 -0.74 2.47
C ALA A 47 -2.44 -1.63 3.67
N GLY A 48 -2.86 -2.88 3.42
CA GLY A 48 -3.21 -3.83 4.49
C GLY A 48 -2.04 -4.14 5.43
N PRO A 49 -0.92 -4.70 4.93
CA PRO A 49 0.28 -4.93 5.73
C PRO A 49 0.84 -3.66 6.37
N GLY A 50 0.79 -2.52 5.67
CA GLY A 50 1.21 -1.23 6.21
C GLY A 50 0.38 -0.83 7.44
N ALA A 51 -0.95 -0.96 7.37
CA ALA A 51 -1.84 -0.67 8.50
C ALA A 51 -1.55 -1.58 9.70
N VAL A 52 -1.34 -2.87 9.48
CA VAL A 52 -0.99 -3.83 10.54
C VAL A 52 0.37 -3.49 11.16
N ALA A 53 1.38 -3.17 10.33
CA ALA A 53 2.70 -2.76 10.81
C ALA A 53 2.70 -1.43 11.57
N SER A 54 1.65 -0.62 11.43
CA SER A 54 1.48 0.63 12.17
C SER A 54 1.04 0.40 13.63
N VAL A 55 0.40 -0.74 13.92
CA VAL A 55 -0.20 -1.03 15.24
C VAL A 55 0.82 -0.95 16.39
N PRO A 56 2.02 -1.56 16.30
CA PRO A 56 3.01 -1.47 17.39
C PRO A 56 3.46 -0.03 17.65
N LEU A 57 3.58 0.78 16.59
CA LEU A 57 3.98 2.17 16.70
C LEU A 57 2.96 3.00 17.49
N PHE A 58 1.67 2.81 17.23
CA PHE A 58 0.60 3.41 18.04
C PHE A 58 0.58 2.86 19.46
N ALA A 59 0.79 1.55 19.64
CA ALA A 59 0.78 0.93 20.96
C ALA A 59 1.91 1.49 21.87
N PHE A 60 3.14 1.58 21.37
CA PHE A 60 4.26 2.13 22.13
C PHE A 60 4.13 3.63 22.38
N THR A 61 3.61 4.38 21.40
CA THR A 61 3.34 5.82 21.57
C THR A 61 2.27 6.05 22.64
N ALA A 62 1.19 5.25 22.61
CA ALA A 62 0.14 5.30 23.63
C ALA A 62 0.69 4.89 25.01
N ALA A 63 1.51 3.85 25.08
CA ALA A 63 2.17 3.46 26.33
C ALA A 63 3.01 4.61 26.91
N TYR A 64 3.80 5.31 26.08
CA TYR A 64 4.58 6.47 26.53
C TYR A 64 3.73 7.62 27.07
N GLN A 65 2.57 7.88 26.47
CA GLN A 65 1.66 8.95 26.88
C GLN A 65 0.84 8.60 28.13
N LEU A 66 0.44 7.34 28.29
CA LEU A 66 -0.37 6.88 29.40
C LEU A 66 0.46 6.58 30.66
N LEU A 67 1.77 6.36 30.52
CA LEU A 67 2.62 6.06 31.67
C LEU A 67 2.89 7.30 32.55
N PRO A 68 2.74 7.18 33.88
CA PRO A 68 3.06 8.25 34.83
C PRO A 68 4.54 8.67 34.77
N GLN A 69 4.82 9.91 35.16
CA GLN A 69 6.16 10.51 35.15
C GLN A 69 7.18 9.75 36.02
N ASP A 70 6.71 9.03 37.03
CA ASP A 70 7.55 8.28 37.97
C ASP A 70 8.21 7.05 37.31
N TYR A 71 7.63 6.52 36.23
CA TYR A 71 8.13 5.33 35.53
C TYR A 71 9.07 5.69 34.38
N ARG A 72 10.16 6.42 34.69
CA ARG A 72 11.14 6.90 33.69
C ARG A 72 11.72 5.79 32.82
N PHE A 73 12.05 4.64 33.41
CA PHE A 73 12.62 3.51 32.69
C PHE A 73 11.69 3.02 31.57
N TRP A 74 10.42 2.75 31.89
CA TRP A 74 9.44 2.23 30.94
C TRP A 74 9.08 3.23 29.84
N ARG A 75 9.08 4.54 30.16
CA ARG A 75 8.87 5.60 29.17
C ARG A 75 10.04 5.69 28.19
N ASN A 76 11.28 5.65 28.69
CA ASN A 76 12.47 5.62 27.83
C ASN A 76 12.50 4.35 26.98
N LEU A 77 12.14 3.19 27.55
CA LEU A 77 12.04 1.94 26.81
C LEU A 77 11.01 2.04 25.67
N SER A 78 9.86 2.66 25.92
CA SER A 78 8.81 2.85 24.90
C SER A 78 9.30 3.69 23.72
N ILE A 79 10.06 4.77 23.98
CA ILE A 79 10.67 5.60 22.92
C ILE A 79 11.67 4.77 22.10
N VAL A 80 12.58 4.06 22.77
CA VAL A 80 13.58 3.22 22.08
C VAL A 80 12.92 2.14 21.23
N MET A 81 11.81 1.55 21.71
CA MET A 81 11.04 0.56 20.95
C MET A 81 10.35 1.15 19.72
N VAL A 82 9.90 2.40 19.77
CA VAL A 82 9.37 3.11 18.58
C VAL A 82 10.47 3.29 17.54
N ASP A 83 11.63 3.82 17.93
CA ASP A 83 12.75 4.05 17.01
C ASP A 83 13.25 2.74 16.38
N TRP A 84 13.41 1.71 17.21
CA TRP A 84 13.78 0.37 16.74
C TRP A 84 12.74 -0.21 15.79
N TRP A 85 11.45 -0.08 16.10
CA TRP A 85 10.38 -0.57 15.23
C TRP A 85 10.35 0.17 13.90
N MET A 86 10.59 1.48 13.88
CA MET A 86 10.69 2.24 12.62
C MET A 86 11.85 1.75 11.76
N ALA A 87 13.01 1.47 12.35
CA ALA A 87 14.14 0.89 11.63
C ALA A 87 13.78 -0.48 11.02
N VAL A 88 13.20 -1.39 11.81
CA VAL A 88 12.76 -2.71 11.33
C VAL A 88 11.71 -2.57 10.22
N ALA A 89 10.70 -1.72 10.41
CA ALA A 89 9.64 -1.51 9.42
C ALA A 89 10.19 -0.98 8.10
N SER A 90 11.19 -0.09 8.13
CA SER A 90 11.85 0.41 6.92
C SER A 90 12.58 -0.69 6.13
N VAL A 91 13.33 -1.56 6.82
CA VAL A 91 14.02 -2.70 6.19
C VAL A 91 13.01 -3.68 5.60
N VAL A 92 11.96 -4.01 6.36
CA VAL A 92 10.87 -4.89 5.88
C VAL A 92 10.18 -4.29 4.67
N ALA A 93 9.88 -2.99 4.68
CA ALA A 93 9.26 -2.31 3.54
C ALA A 93 10.14 -2.39 2.28
N LEU A 94 11.45 -2.19 2.40
CA LEU A 94 12.40 -2.34 1.28
C LEU A 94 12.41 -3.76 0.71
N VAL A 95 12.43 -4.77 1.59
CA VAL A 95 12.38 -6.18 1.18
C VAL A 95 11.06 -6.48 0.48
N VAL A 96 9.92 -6.18 1.12
CA VAL A 96 8.58 -6.46 0.57
C VAL A 96 8.37 -5.73 -0.76
N PHE A 97 8.80 -4.48 -0.88
CA PHE A 97 8.73 -3.71 -2.13
C PHE A 97 9.55 -4.39 -3.24
N SER A 98 10.78 -4.81 -2.93
CA SER A 98 11.65 -5.53 -3.86
C SER A 98 11.04 -6.86 -4.33
N TYR A 99 10.32 -7.57 -3.46
CA TYR A 99 9.71 -8.85 -3.79
C TYR A 99 8.34 -8.75 -4.49
N SER A 100 7.52 -7.76 -4.15
CA SER A 100 6.11 -7.71 -4.56
C SER A 100 5.91 -7.28 -6.01
N ASP A 101 6.85 -6.57 -6.63
CA ASP A 101 6.66 -6.05 -7.97
C ASP A 101 7.41 -6.85 -9.05
N ARG A 102 6.63 -7.60 -9.82
CA ARG A 102 7.15 -8.37 -10.98
C ARG A 102 7.72 -7.46 -12.08
N ARG A 103 7.32 -6.18 -12.16
CA ARG A 103 7.89 -5.21 -13.11
C ARG A 103 9.33 -4.85 -12.74
N PHE A 104 9.61 -4.57 -11.46
CA PHE A 104 10.97 -4.30 -10.99
C PHE A 104 11.86 -5.54 -11.03
N ARG A 105 11.31 -6.73 -10.77
CA ARG A 105 12.06 -7.99 -10.87
C ARG A 105 12.65 -8.20 -12.27
N LYS A 106 11.89 -7.88 -13.34
CA LYS A 106 12.39 -7.97 -14.73
C LYS A 106 13.40 -6.87 -15.10
N ALA A 107 13.34 -5.71 -14.45
CA ALA A 107 14.31 -4.64 -14.63
C ALA A 107 15.64 -4.97 -13.93
N ALA A 108 15.59 -5.58 -12.74
CA ALA A 108 16.78 -5.97 -11.97
C ALA A 108 17.57 -7.12 -12.63
N PHE A 109 16.90 -8.07 -13.30
CA PHE A 109 17.55 -9.16 -14.05
C PHE A 109 18.11 -8.74 -15.43
N LYS A 110 17.93 -7.47 -15.83
CA LYS A 110 18.46 -6.91 -17.09
C LYS A 110 19.72 -6.06 -16.91
N LEU A 111 20.14 -5.85 -15.66
CA LEU A 111 21.44 -5.29 -15.30
C LEU A 111 22.43 -6.44 -15.06
#